data_AF-A0A2J4QQ25-F1
#
_entry.id   AF-A0A2J4QQ25-F1
#
_cell.length_a   1.000
_cell.length_b   1.000
_cell.length_c   1.000
_cell.angle_alpha   90.00
_cell.angle_beta   90.00
_cell.angle_gamma   90.00
#
_symmetry.space_group_name_H-M   'P 1'
#
loop_
_entity.id
_entity.type
_entity.pdbx_description
1 polymer ?
#
loop_
_entity_poly.entity_id
_entity_poly.type
_entity_poly.pdbx_seq_one_letter_code
_entity_poly.pdbx_strand_id
1 'polypeptide(L)'
;MTNHWVDIKNANLVVVMGGNAAEAHPVGFRWAMEAKIRNGAKLIVIDPRFTRTAAVADFYTPIRSGTDITFLSGVILYLLNNEKINREYTEAYTNASLIVREDYSFEDGLFSGYDAEARKYDKTSWNYELDENGFAKRDTTLQHPRCVWNLLKQHVSRYTPEVVENICGTPKADFLKVCEYIAETSAHDKTASFLYALGWTQHSIGAQNIRTMAMIQLLLGNMGMAGGGVNALRGHSNIQGLTDLGLLSQSLPGYMTLPSEKQTDLQTYLAANTPKPLLKDQVNYWGNYPKFFVSMMKAFFGDKATAENSWGFDWLPKWDKGYDVLQYFEMMNQGKVNGYICQGFNPVASFPNKNKVVASLSKLKFLVTIDPLNTETSTFWQNHGESNDVDPAKIQTEVFRLPSTCFAEENGSIVNL
;
A
#
# COMPACT_ATOMS: atom_id res chain seq x y z
N MET A 1 2.32 7.32 -5.23
CA MET A 1 1.83 8.51 -5.93
C MET A 1 1.62 8.11 -7.36
N THR A 2 0.41 8.34 -7.85
CA THR A 2 0.08 8.21 -9.27
C THR A 2 0.50 9.47 -10.04
N ASN A 3 0.72 10.57 -9.32
CA ASN A 3 1.19 11.86 -9.82
C ASN A 3 2.54 12.20 -9.11
N HIS A 4 2.93 13.47 -9.09
CA HIS A 4 4.17 13.96 -8.47
C HIS A 4 3.94 15.26 -7.68
N TRP A 5 4.89 15.65 -6.82
CA TRP A 5 4.75 16.78 -5.89
C TRP A 5 4.20 18.08 -6.48
N VAL A 6 4.83 18.57 -7.56
CA VAL A 6 4.46 19.86 -8.16
C VAL A 6 3.04 19.85 -8.74
N ASP A 7 2.56 18.69 -9.19
CA ASP A 7 1.23 18.57 -9.81
C ASP A 7 0.09 18.82 -8.82
N ILE A 8 0.33 18.65 -7.51
CA ILE A 8 -0.66 18.94 -6.45
C ILE A 8 -1.21 20.36 -6.56
N LYS A 9 -0.41 21.32 -7.06
CA LYS A 9 -0.83 22.72 -7.24
C LYS A 9 -2.03 22.90 -8.17
N ASN A 10 -2.29 21.92 -9.04
CA ASN A 10 -3.36 21.96 -10.04
C ASN A 10 -4.71 21.48 -9.47
N ALA A 11 -4.75 20.95 -8.24
CA ALA A 11 -5.96 20.41 -7.63
C ALA A 11 -7.01 21.50 -7.37
N ASN A 12 -8.30 21.13 -7.37
CA ASN A 12 -9.41 21.96 -6.89
C ASN A 12 -9.80 21.62 -5.45
N LEU A 13 -9.54 20.38 -5.03
CA LEU A 13 -9.67 19.91 -3.66
C LEU A 13 -8.40 19.15 -3.27
N VAL A 14 -7.81 19.53 -2.14
CA VAL A 14 -6.73 18.76 -1.51
C VAL A 14 -7.29 18.11 -0.26
N VAL A 15 -7.27 16.78 -0.23
CA VAL A 15 -7.72 15.96 0.90
C VAL A 15 -6.51 15.38 1.61
N VAL A 16 -6.27 15.81 2.84
CA VAL A 16 -5.26 15.19 3.71
C VAL A 16 -5.97 14.32 4.73
N MET A 17 -5.92 13.00 4.51
CA MET A 17 -6.53 12.00 5.37
C MET A 17 -5.60 10.78 5.43
N GLY A 18 -5.38 10.22 6.62
CA GLY A 18 -4.38 9.17 6.80
C GLY A 18 -2.94 9.66 6.63
N GLY A 19 -2.69 10.97 6.77
CA GLY A 19 -1.39 11.61 6.66
C GLY A 19 -1.37 13.00 7.31
N ASN A 20 -0.18 13.56 7.51
CA ASN A 20 0.02 14.89 8.09
C ASN A 20 1.11 15.64 7.30
N ALA A 21 0.77 16.01 6.07
CA ALA A 21 1.73 16.43 5.06
C ALA A 21 2.52 17.71 5.43
N ALA A 22 1.93 18.64 6.20
CA ALA A 22 2.65 19.84 6.62
C ALA A 22 3.82 19.53 7.59
N GLU A 23 3.80 18.39 8.26
CA GLU A 23 4.86 17.98 9.20
C GLU A 23 5.75 16.89 8.60
N ALA A 24 5.16 15.91 7.91
CA ALA A 24 5.88 14.78 7.35
C ALA A 24 6.54 15.11 5.99
N HIS A 25 5.99 16.06 5.24
CA HIS A 25 6.43 16.43 3.88
C HIS A 25 6.38 17.94 3.64
N PRO A 26 6.95 18.78 4.53
CA PRO A 26 6.69 20.23 4.56
C PRO A 26 7.01 20.95 3.25
N VAL A 27 8.12 20.58 2.58
CA VAL A 27 8.52 21.20 1.31
C VAL A 27 7.59 20.77 0.17
N GLY A 28 7.20 19.50 0.12
CA GLY A 28 6.21 19.00 -0.85
C GLY A 28 4.83 19.61 -0.63
N PHE A 29 4.45 19.83 0.62
CA PHE A 29 3.20 20.45 1.03
C PHE A 29 3.05 21.91 0.58
N ARG A 30 4.15 22.58 0.20
CA ARG A 30 4.09 23.86 -0.51
C ARG A 30 3.09 23.82 -1.67
N TRP A 31 3.06 22.74 -2.45
CA TRP A 31 2.20 22.66 -3.62
C TRP A 31 0.71 22.51 -3.29
N ALA A 32 0.37 21.93 -2.14
CA ALA A 32 -0.99 21.98 -1.61
C ALA A 32 -1.38 23.42 -1.21
N MET A 33 -0.45 24.16 -0.62
CA MET A 33 -0.67 25.58 -0.30
C MET A 33 -0.76 26.45 -1.56
N GLU A 34 0.03 26.17 -2.60
CA GLU A 34 -0.10 26.85 -3.90
C GLU A 34 -1.46 26.56 -4.56
N ALA A 35 -1.96 25.32 -4.49
CA ALA A 35 -3.33 24.99 -4.93
C ALA A 35 -4.36 25.85 -4.17
N LYS A 36 -4.24 25.91 -2.84
CA LYS A 36 -5.15 26.70 -2.00
C LYS A 36 -5.10 28.19 -2.31
N ILE A 37 -3.90 28.77 -2.28
CA ILE A 37 -3.70 30.23 -2.32
C ILE A 37 -3.84 30.78 -3.74
N ARG A 38 -3.34 30.06 -4.76
CA ARG A 38 -3.29 30.54 -6.14
C ARG A 38 -4.32 29.92 -7.06
N ASN A 39 -4.74 28.67 -6.81
CA ASN A 39 -5.74 27.97 -7.62
C ASN A 39 -7.14 27.98 -6.99
N GLY A 40 -7.29 28.59 -5.81
CA GLY A 40 -8.56 28.64 -5.08
C GLY A 40 -9.04 27.29 -4.56
N ALA A 41 -8.14 26.29 -4.47
CA ALA A 41 -8.49 24.97 -4.00
C ALA A 41 -8.93 24.99 -2.53
N LYS A 42 -9.81 24.06 -2.15
CA LYS A 42 -10.09 23.80 -0.74
C LYS A 42 -9.09 22.79 -0.19
N LEU A 43 -8.54 23.06 0.99
CA LEU A 43 -7.75 22.10 1.76
C LEU A 43 -8.59 21.57 2.91
N ILE A 44 -8.82 20.25 2.94
CA ILE A 44 -9.55 19.60 4.04
C ILE A 44 -8.67 18.58 4.75
N VAL A 45 -8.84 18.48 6.07
CA VAL A 45 -8.10 17.56 6.92
C VAL A 45 -9.06 16.69 7.71
N ILE A 46 -8.86 15.36 7.62
CA ILE A 46 -9.60 14.36 8.38
C ILE A 46 -8.58 13.56 9.20
N ASP A 47 -8.48 13.86 10.51
CA ASP A 47 -7.47 13.29 11.40
C ASP A 47 -8.01 13.23 12.85
N PRO A 48 -7.67 12.19 13.65
CA PRO A 48 -8.01 12.14 15.08
C PRO A 48 -7.50 13.34 15.89
N ARG A 49 -6.54 14.11 15.37
CA ARG A 49 -5.93 15.25 16.03
C ARG A 49 -6.06 16.50 15.18
N PHE A 50 -6.14 17.64 15.83
CA PHE A 50 -5.92 18.93 15.18
C PHE A 50 -4.41 19.14 14.99
N THR A 51 -3.89 18.88 13.80
CA THR A 51 -2.46 18.91 13.46
C THR A 51 -2.00 20.26 12.92
N ARG A 52 -0.69 20.43 12.65
CA ARG A 52 -0.19 21.61 11.92
C ARG A 52 -0.73 21.71 10.50
N THR A 53 -1.08 20.57 9.88
CA THR A 53 -1.81 20.59 8.59
C THR A 53 -3.24 21.13 8.79
N ALA A 54 -3.95 20.71 9.85
CA ALA A 54 -5.28 21.21 10.16
C ALA A 54 -5.30 22.72 10.44
N ALA A 55 -4.24 23.26 11.06
CA ALA A 55 -4.11 24.69 11.34
C ALA A 55 -4.14 25.60 10.10
N VAL A 56 -3.88 25.06 8.91
CA VAL A 56 -3.95 25.79 7.63
C VAL A 56 -5.04 25.27 6.70
N ALA A 57 -5.86 24.31 7.15
CA ALA A 57 -6.98 23.77 6.39
C ALA A 57 -8.14 24.77 6.32
N ASP A 58 -8.95 24.68 5.27
CA ASP A 58 -10.25 25.36 5.20
C ASP A 58 -11.32 24.63 6.00
N PHE A 59 -11.17 23.32 6.17
CA PHE A 59 -12.08 22.49 6.96
C PHE A 59 -11.32 21.36 7.66
N TYR A 60 -11.64 21.14 8.93
CA TYR A 60 -11.15 20.03 9.73
C TYR A 60 -12.31 19.26 10.33
N THR A 61 -12.22 17.94 10.33
CA THR A 61 -13.13 17.09 11.10
C THR A 61 -12.37 15.95 11.77
N PRO A 62 -12.73 15.59 13.02
CA PRO A 62 -12.12 14.44 13.69
C PRO A 62 -12.60 13.12 13.09
N ILE A 63 -11.75 12.10 13.24
CA ILE A 63 -12.09 10.69 12.97
C ILE A 63 -11.39 9.81 14.02
N ARG A 64 -12.04 8.74 14.47
CA ARG A 64 -11.40 7.74 15.33
C ARG A 64 -10.36 6.92 14.55
N SER A 65 -9.20 6.67 15.15
CA SER A 65 -8.17 5.83 14.52
C SER A 65 -8.70 4.42 14.21
N GLY A 66 -8.48 3.96 12.97
CA GLY A 66 -8.88 2.63 12.52
C GLY A 66 -10.31 2.52 11.97
N THR A 67 -11.01 3.65 11.78
CA THR A 67 -12.39 3.67 11.24
C THR A 67 -12.49 4.25 9.83
N ASP A 68 -11.36 4.45 9.15
CA ASP A 68 -11.27 5.10 7.84
C ASP A 68 -12.13 4.40 6.76
N ILE A 69 -12.19 3.07 6.74
CA ILE A 69 -13.07 2.33 5.79
C ILE A 69 -14.52 2.77 5.95
N THR A 70 -15.02 2.91 7.19
CA THR A 70 -16.42 3.29 7.40
C THR A 70 -16.70 4.68 6.85
N PHE A 71 -15.80 5.64 7.14
CA PHE A 71 -15.89 7.00 6.60
C PHE A 71 -15.88 7.00 5.07
N LEU A 72 -14.87 6.37 4.46
CA LEU A 72 -14.68 6.37 3.00
C LEU A 72 -15.79 5.59 2.28
N SER A 73 -16.27 4.48 2.84
CA SER A 73 -17.42 3.75 2.29
C SER A 73 -18.71 4.55 2.39
N GLY A 74 -18.87 5.37 3.44
CA GLY A 74 -19.95 6.35 3.51
C GLY A 74 -19.83 7.40 2.41
N VAL A 75 -18.62 7.88 2.09
CA VAL A 75 -18.40 8.80 0.95
C VAL A 75 -18.85 8.12 -0.35
N ILE A 76 -18.46 6.86 -0.60
CA ILE A 76 -18.91 6.12 -1.79
C ILE A 76 -20.44 6.05 -1.83
N LEU A 77 -21.09 5.69 -0.72
CA LEU A 77 -22.56 5.64 -0.65
C LEU A 77 -23.19 7.00 -0.99
N TYR A 78 -22.64 8.08 -0.43
CA TYR A 78 -23.10 9.44 -0.73
C TYR A 78 -22.97 9.77 -2.22
N LEU A 79 -21.82 9.49 -2.84
CA LEU A 79 -21.60 9.77 -4.26
C LEU A 79 -22.59 8.99 -5.15
N LEU A 80 -22.83 7.72 -4.82
CA LEU A 80 -23.75 6.85 -5.57
C LEU A 80 -25.22 7.30 -5.43
N ASN A 81 -25.65 7.69 -4.23
CA ASN A 81 -27.03 8.12 -3.98
C ASN A 81 -27.37 9.49 -4.59
N ASN A 82 -26.37 10.35 -4.78
CA ASN A 82 -26.54 11.70 -5.31
C ASN A 82 -26.12 11.83 -6.79
N GLU A 83 -25.80 10.72 -7.45
CA GLU A 83 -25.27 10.68 -8.83
C GLU A 83 -24.06 11.61 -9.03
N LYS A 84 -23.22 11.74 -8.00
CA LYS A 84 -21.99 12.55 -8.01
C LYS A 84 -20.81 11.70 -8.45
N ILE A 85 -20.88 11.25 -9.70
CA ILE A 85 -19.89 10.39 -10.33
C ILE A 85 -19.56 10.93 -11.73
N ASN A 86 -18.35 10.67 -12.21
CA ASN A 86 -18.05 10.79 -13.62
C ASN A 86 -18.47 9.49 -14.30
N ARG A 87 -19.70 9.47 -14.84
CA ARG A 87 -20.32 8.24 -15.39
C ARG A 87 -19.57 7.72 -16.61
N GLU A 88 -19.20 8.60 -17.54
CA GLU A 88 -18.44 8.23 -18.75
C GLU A 88 -17.09 7.58 -18.37
N TYR A 89 -16.35 8.21 -17.45
CA TYR A 89 -15.11 7.66 -16.93
C TYR A 89 -15.33 6.30 -16.28
N THR A 90 -16.34 6.20 -15.42
CA THR A 90 -16.63 4.98 -14.65
C THR A 90 -16.96 3.81 -15.59
N GLU A 91 -17.81 4.03 -16.58
CA GLU A 91 -18.23 3.00 -17.54
C GLU A 91 -17.10 2.57 -18.47
N ALA A 92 -16.26 3.51 -18.91
CA ALA A 92 -15.20 3.27 -19.88
C ALA A 92 -13.90 2.71 -19.26
N TYR A 93 -13.49 3.22 -18.10
CA TYR A 93 -12.14 3.02 -17.56
C TYR A 93 -12.07 2.22 -16.27
N THR A 94 -13.22 1.80 -15.74
CA THR A 94 -13.27 0.91 -14.58
C THR A 94 -13.86 -0.44 -14.96
N ASN A 95 -13.83 -1.36 -14.00
CA ASN A 95 -14.46 -2.67 -14.16
C ASN A 95 -15.96 -2.67 -13.82
N ALA A 96 -16.63 -1.51 -13.70
CA ALA A 96 -18.03 -1.39 -13.30
C ALA A 96 -19.00 -2.31 -14.06
N SER A 97 -18.74 -2.51 -15.36
CA SER A 97 -19.57 -3.34 -16.26
C SER A 97 -19.26 -4.84 -16.20
N LEU A 98 -18.15 -5.26 -15.58
CA LEU A 98 -17.78 -6.68 -15.58
C LEU A 98 -18.71 -7.46 -14.65
N ILE A 99 -19.08 -8.68 -15.07
CA ILE A 99 -20.00 -9.55 -14.35
C ILE A 99 -19.20 -10.46 -13.40
N VAL A 100 -19.54 -10.42 -12.11
CA VAL A 100 -18.94 -11.27 -11.07
C VAL A 100 -19.68 -12.59 -10.99
N ARG A 101 -18.95 -13.70 -10.82
CA ARG A 101 -19.52 -15.06 -10.67
C ARG A 101 -20.64 -15.12 -9.65
N GLU A 102 -21.65 -15.96 -9.88
CA GLU A 102 -22.85 -16.07 -9.03
C GLU A 102 -22.54 -16.48 -7.58
N ASP A 103 -21.51 -17.29 -7.36
CA ASP A 103 -21.09 -17.81 -6.05
C ASP A 103 -20.33 -16.79 -5.17
N TYR A 104 -20.11 -15.56 -5.66
CA TYR A 104 -19.67 -14.45 -4.81
C TYR A 104 -20.81 -13.96 -3.91
N SER A 105 -20.57 -13.90 -2.60
CA SER A 105 -21.49 -13.30 -1.65
C SER A 105 -20.74 -12.58 -0.53
N PHE A 106 -21.47 -11.76 0.21
CA PHE A 106 -21.02 -11.11 1.42
C PHE A 106 -22.18 -11.06 2.41
N GLU A 107 -21.99 -11.61 3.60
CA GLU A 107 -23.00 -11.71 4.65
C GLU A 107 -22.31 -11.63 6.02
N ASP A 108 -22.87 -10.86 6.94
CA ASP A 108 -22.40 -10.73 8.33
C ASP A 108 -20.88 -10.50 8.51
N GLY A 109 -20.29 -9.71 7.61
CA GLY A 109 -18.88 -9.33 7.69
C GLY A 109 -17.92 -10.30 7.02
N LEU A 110 -18.42 -11.40 6.45
CA LEU A 110 -17.62 -12.41 5.75
C LEU A 110 -18.00 -12.46 4.27
N PHE A 111 -17.00 -12.59 3.41
CA PHE A 111 -17.21 -12.91 2.00
C PHE A 111 -17.39 -14.43 1.82
N SER A 112 -17.89 -14.87 0.66
CA SER A 112 -17.93 -16.30 0.34
C SER A 112 -16.53 -16.91 0.33
N GLY A 113 -16.44 -18.19 0.70
CA GLY A 113 -15.20 -18.97 0.74
C GLY A 113 -14.39 -18.86 2.04
N TYR A 114 -14.96 -18.32 3.13
CA TYR A 114 -14.25 -18.24 4.41
C TYR A 114 -14.08 -19.63 5.06
N ASP A 115 -12.83 -19.99 5.33
CA ASP A 115 -12.45 -21.12 6.18
C ASP A 115 -12.14 -20.56 7.59
N ALA A 116 -12.98 -20.92 8.56
CA ALA A 116 -12.89 -20.44 9.94
C ALA A 116 -11.67 -20.99 10.69
N GLU A 117 -11.26 -22.22 10.40
CA GLU A 117 -10.11 -22.87 11.05
C GLU A 117 -8.80 -22.29 10.52
N ALA A 118 -8.67 -22.20 9.20
CA ALA A 118 -7.49 -21.62 8.57
C ALA A 118 -7.45 -20.09 8.65
N ARG A 119 -8.60 -19.46 8.97
CA ARG A 119 -8.84 -18.01 8.91
C ARG A 119 -8.42 -17.41 7.57
N LYS A 120 -8.76 -18.11 6.49
CA LYS A 120 -8.40 -17.77 5.11
C LYS A 120 -9.64 -17.81 4.22
N TYR A 121 -9.54 -17.14 3.08
CA TYR A 121 -10.56 -17.23 2.05
C TYR A 121 -10.06 -18.06 0.87
N ASP A 122 -10.86 -19.02 0.44
CA ASP A 122 -10.91 -19.46 -0.94
C ASP A 122 -11.51 -18.31 -1.77
N LYS A 123 -10.71 -17.79 -2.71
CA LYS A 123 -11.06 -16.62 -3.53
C LYS A 123 -11.61 -17.02 -4.89
N THR A 124 -11.93 -18.30 -5.10
CA THR A 124 -12.42 -18.82 -6.39
C THR A 124 -13.66 -18.07 -6.86
N SER A 125 -14.61 -17.78 -5.97
CA SER A 125 -15.82 -17.00 -6.27
C SER A 125 -15.54 -15.52 -6.56
N TRP A 126 -14.41 -14.97 -6.13
CA TRP A 126 -14.07 -13.54 -6.28
C TRP A 126 -13.46 -13.23 -7.65
N ASN A 127 -14.04 -13.82 -8.69
CA ASN A 127 -13.60 -13.67 -10.07
C ASN A 127 -14.77 -13.26 -10.96
N TYR A 128 -14.44 -12.84 -12.17
CA TYR A 128 -15.44 -12.55 -13.18
C TYR A 128 -15.98 -13.84 -13.79
N GLU A 129 -17.23 -13.79 -14.22
CA GLU A 129 -17.76 -14.79 -15.13
C GLU A 129 -17.06 -14.66 -16.48
N LEU A 130 -16.61 -15.78 -17.04
CA LEU A 130 -15.90 -15.80 -18.32
C LEU A 130 -16.84 -16.19 -19.46
N ASP A 131 -16.64 -15.62 -20.63
CA ASP A 131 -17.27 -16.02 -21.88
C ASP A 131 -16.60 -17.28 -22.47
N GLU A 132 -17.12 -17.72 -23.61
CA GLU A 132 -16.61 -18.89 -24.36
C GLU A 132 -15.17 -18.75 -24.85
N ASN A 133 -14.64 -17.52 -24.91
CA ASN A 133 -13.26 -17.22 -25.30
C ASN A 133 -12.34 -17.02 -24.09
N GLY A 134 -12.86 -17.14 -22.86
CA GLY A 134 -12.11 -16.96 -21.62
C GLY A 134 -11.93 -15.49 -21.21
N PHE A 135 -12.67 -14.55 -21.80
CA PHE A 135 -12.68 -13.14 -21.39
C PHE A 135 -13.80 -12.86 -20.38
N ALA A 136 -13.63 -11.85 -19.53
CA ALA A 136 -14.66 -11.45 -18.57
C ALA A 136 -15.92 -10.94 -19.28
N LYS A 137 -17.08 -11.49 -18.93
CA LYS A 137 -18.38 -11.00 -19.42
C LYS A 137 -18.64 -9.57 -18.93
N ARG A 138 -19.35 -8.79 -19.75
CA ARG A 138 -19.67 -7.39 -19.47
C ARG A 138 -21.13 -7.09 -19.76
N ASP A 139 -21.72 -6.24 -18.93
CA ASP A 139 -22.95 -5.51 -19.22
C ASP A 139 -22.68 -4.01 -19.14
N THR A 140 -22.62 -3.36 -20.30
CA THR A 140 -22.35 -1.91 -20.41
C THR A 140 -23.56 -1.06 -20.05
N THR A 141 -24.77 -1.64 -19.92
CA THR A 141 -25.95 -0.92 -19.42
C THR A 141 -25.93 -0.75 -17.89
N LEU A 142 -25.05 -1.49 -17.21
CA LEU A 142 -24.94 -1.56 -15.74
C LEU A 142 -26.25 -2.00 -15.06
N GLN A 143 -27.12 -2.72 -15.75
CA GLN A 143 -28.41 -3.21 -15.22
C GLN A 143 -28.28 -4.63 -14.64
N HIS A 144 -27.30 -5.41 -15.10
CA HIS A 144 -27.09 -6.78 -14.64
C HIS A 144 -26.85 -6.80 -13.13
N PRO A 145 -27.60 -7.61 -12.34
CA PRO A 145 -27.52 -7.58 -10.88
C PRO A 145 -26.13 -7.95 -10.35
N ARG A 146 -25.35 -8.68 -11.15
CA ARG A 146 -23.98 -9.12 -10.81
C ARG A 146 -22.88 -8.29 -11.43
N CYS A 147 -23.19 -7.19 -12.12
CA CYS A 147 -22.12 -6.29 -12.53
C CYS A 147 -21.47 -5.66 -11.29
N VAL A 148 -20.16 -5.37 -11.36
CA VAL A 148 -19.40 -4.79 -10.24
C VAL A 148 -20.08 -3.55 -9.68
N TRP A 149 -20.68 -2.73 -10.55
CA TRP A 149 -21.43 -1.53 -10.15
C TRP A 149 -22.57 -1.81 -9.17
N ASN A 150 -23.43 -2.78 -9.47
CA ASN A 150 -24.60 -3.09 -8.64
C ASN A 150 -24.19 -3.80 -7.34
N LEU A 151 -23.17 -4.65 -7.39
CA LEU A 151 -22.61 -5.28 -6.18
C LEU A 151 -21.93 -4.25 -5.28
N LEU A 152 -21.25 -3.24 -5.83
CA LEU A 152 -20.69 -2.14 -5.06
C LEU A 152 -21.79 -1.36 -4.34
N LYS A 153 -22.85 -0.94 -5.06
CA LYS A 153 -24.02 -0.26 -4.48
C LYS A 153 -24.60 -1.05 -3.31
N GLN A 154 -24.81 -2.36 -3.49
CA GLN A 154 -25.29 -3.24 -2.43
C GLN A 154 -24.32 -3.26 -1.25
N HIS A 155 -23.03 -3.44 -1.49
CA HIS A 155 -22.01 -3.57 -0.44
C HIS A 155 -21.92 -2.33 0.45
N VAL A 156 -21.96 -1.13 -0.15
CA VAL A 156 -21.81 0.13 0.58
C VAL A 156 -23.12 0.68 1.16
N SER A 157 -24.28 0.11 0.81
CA SER A 157 -25.60 0.56 1.29
C SER A 157 -25.73 0.70 2.81
N ARG A 158 -24.92 -0.05 3.56
CA ARG A 158 -24.91 -0.08 5.03
C ARG A 158 -24.17 1.09 5.69
N TYR A 159 -23.40 1.88 4.95
CA TYR A 159 -22.55 2.94 5.51
C TYR A 159 -23.24 4.31 5.50
N THR A 160 -24.41 4.40 6.15
CA THR A 160 -25.17 5.66 6.22
C THR A 160 -24.42 6.71 7.06
N PRO A 161 -24.76 8.01 6.93
CA PRO A 161 -24.16 9.05 7.77
C PRO A 161 -24.27 8.77 9.29
N GLU A 162 -25.35 8.12 9.74
CA GLU A 162 -25.53 7.70 11.14
C GLU A 162 -24.54 6.60 11.54
N VAL A 163 -24.30 5.63 10.65
CA VAL A 163 -23.29 4.58 10.88
C VAL A 163 -21.88 5.17 10.92
N VAL A 164 -21.59 6.13 10.03
CA VAL A 164 -20.34 6.88 10.04
C VAL A 164 -20.18 7.62 11.36
N GLU A 165 -21.17 8.40 11.81
CA GLU A 165 -21.10 9.13 13.08
C GLU A 165 -20.90 8.18 14.27
N ASN A 166 -21.66 7.09 14.33
CA ASN A 166 -21.58 6.11 15.40
C ASN A 166 -20.21 5.42 15.50
N ILE A 167 -19.63 4.99 14.36
CA ILE A 167 -18.38 4.24 14.37
C ILE A 167 -17.17 5.18 14.39
N CYS A 168 -17.17 6.23 13.56
CA CYS A 168 -16.04 7.12 13.38
C CYS A 168 -15.96 8.20 14.46
N GLY A 169 -17.08 8.53 15.12
CA GLY A 169 -17.18 9.69 16.01
C GLY A 169 -17.11 11.04 15.29
N THR A 170 -17.12 11.03 13.95
CA THR A 170 -17.19 12.24 13.12
C THR A 170 -18.61 12.77 13.15
N PRO A 171 -18.86 14.03 13.56
CA PRO A 171 -20.20 14.60 13.52
C PRO A 171 -20.82 14.49 12.13
N LYS A 172 -22.09 14.09 12.06
CA LYS A 172 -22.80 13.87 10.78
C LYS A 172 -22.75 15.11 9.86
N ALA A 173 -22.87 16.31 10.42
CA ALA A 173 -22.78 17.55 9.66
C ALA A 173 -21.40 17.72 9.00
N ASP A 174 -20.34 17.39 9.72
CA ASP A 174 -18.97 17.50 9.22
C ASP A 174 -18.68 16.46 8.14
N PHE A 175 -19.15 15.23 8.35
CA PHE A 175 -19.08 14.17 7.33
C PHE A 175 -19.79 14.59 6.04
N LEU A 176 -21.03 15.09 6.12
CA LEU A 176 -21.78 15.57 4.95
C LEU A 176 -21.06 16.73 4.26
N LYS A 177 -20.42 17.63 5.01
CA LYS A 177 -19.60 18.70 4.44
C LYS A 177 -18.40 18.18 3.64
N VAL A 178 -17.71 17.17 4.14
CA VAL A 178 -16.63 16.49 3.41
C VAL A 178 -17.16 15.82 2.15
N CYS A 179 -18.30 15.12 2.25
CA CYS A 179 -18.96 14.51 1.10
C CYS A 179 -19.31 15.53 0.01
N GLU A 180 -19.85 16.70 0.37
CA GLU A 180 -20.13 17.79 -0.56
C GLU A 180 -18.87 18.23 -1.31
N TYR A 181 -17.78 18.51 -0.59
CA TYR A 181 -16.52 18.93 -1.22
C TYR A 181 -15.96 17.88 -2.18
N ILE A 182 -15.94 16.61 -1.77
CA ILE A 182 -15.47 15.52 -2.62
C ILE A 182 -16.37 15.37 -3.85
N ALA A 183 -17.69 15.44 -3.67
CA ALA A 183 -18.68 15.31 -4.73
C ALA A 183 -18.59 16.41 -5.80
N GLU A 184 -18.13 17.63 -5.46
CA GLU A 184 -17.89 18.67 -6.46
C GLU A 184 -16.83 18.26 -7.50
N THR A 185 -15.92 17.37 -7.14
CA THR A 185 -14.85 16.89 -8.02
C THR A 185 -15.26 15.72 -8.91
N SER A 186 -16.57 15.41 -8.97
CA SER A 186 -17.11 14.53 -10.01
C SER A 186 -17.30 15.26 -11.35
N ALA A 187 -17.21 16.61 -11.35
CA ALA A 187 -17.26 17.42 -12.56
C ALA A 187 -15.99 17.21 -13.40
N HIS A 188 -16.12 17.18 -14.72
CA HIS A 188 -15.03 16.87 -15.64
C HIS A 188 -13.84 17.85 -15.57
N ASP A 189 -14.08 19.07 -15.09
CA ASP A 189 -13.11 20.16 -14.99
C ASP A 189 -12.60 20.40 -13.56
N LYS A 190 -12.95 19.52 -12.60
CA LYS A 190 -12.52 19.61 -11.21
C LYS A 190 -11.84 18.32 -10.75
N THR A 191 -10.81 18.44 -9.94
CA THR A 191 -10.08 17.27 -9.41
C THR A 191 -9.86 17.33 -7.90
N ALA A 192 -9.91 16.16 -7.26
CA ALA A 192 -9.45 15.96 -5.89
C ALA A 192 -8.10 15.25 -5.86
N SER A 193 -7.17 15.77 -5.06
CA SER A 193 -5.89 15.14 -4.77
C SER A 193 -5.86 14.60 -3.34
N PHE A 194 -5.72 13.28 -3.20
CA PHE A 194 -5.63 12.63 -1.89
C PHE A 194 -4.17 12.45 -1.47
N LEU A 195 -3.79 13.09 -0.37
CA LEU A 195 -2.47 13.01 0.25
C LEU A 195 -2.56 12.14 1.51
N TYR A 196 -1.95 10.96 1.48
CA TYR A 196 -1.95 10.03 2.61
C TYR A 196 -0.59 9.35 2.79
N ALA A 197 -0.36 8.79 3.97
CA ALA A 197 0.79 7.96 4.28
C ALA A 197 0.43 6.91 5.36
N LEU A 198 1.06 7.01 6.53
CA LEU A 198 1.03 5.97 7.57
C LEU A 198 -0.31 5.83 8.30
N GLY A 199 -1.09 6.93 8.37
CA GLY A 199 -2.39 6.92 9.06
C GLY A 199 -3.36 5.91 8.45
N TRP A 200 -3.18 5.53 7.19
CA TRP A 200 -3.95 4.46 6.54
C TRP A 200 -3.21 3.12 6.46
N THR A 201 -1.89 3.10 6.33
CA THR A 201 -1.17 1.83 6.06
C THR A 201 -0.91 0.99 7.30
N GLN A 202 -0.76 1.60 8.48
CA GLN A 202 -0.35 0.91 9.71
C GLN A 202 -1.53 0.29 10.48
N HIS A 203 -2.35 -0.49 9.77
CA HIS A 203 -3.51 -1.21 10.32
C HIS A 203 -3.58 -2.61 9.72
N SER A 204 -4.21 -3.55 10.42
CA SER A 204 -4.52 -4.89 9.86
C SER A 204 -5.35 -4.84 8.58
N ILE A 205 -6.08 -3.74 8.37
CA ILE A 205 -6.93 -3.44 7.21
C ILE A 205 -6.35 -2.32 6.33
N GLY A 206 -5.06 -1.97 6.47
CA GLY A 206 -4.50 -0.78 5.84
C GLY A 206 -4.56 -0.77 4.31
N ALA A 207 -4.40 -1.94 3.68
CA ALA A 207 -4.61 -2.08 2.24
C ALA A 207 -6.05 -1.76 1.81
N GLN A 208 -7.04 -2.09 2.65
CA GLN A 208 -8.45 -1.82 2.36
C GLN A 208 -8.82 -0.35 2.57
N ASN A 209 -8.20 0.37 3.52
CA ASN A 209 -8.31 1.84 3.62
C ASN A 209 -7.97 2.50 2.27
N ILE A 210 -6.83 2.10 1.69
CA ILE A 210 -6.33 2.65 0.42
C ILE A 210 -7.23 2.24 -0.74
N ARG A 211 -7.71 0.99 -0.77
CA ARG A 211 -8.65 0.51 -1.79
C ARG A 211 -9.92 1.35 -1.83
N THR A 212 -10.53 1.64 -0.67
CA THR A 212 -11.77 2.42 -0.61
C THR A 212 -11.55 3.85 -1.15
N MET A 213 -10.44 4.51 -0.81
CA MET A 213 -10.12 5.82 -1.39
C MET A 213 -9.81 5.74 -2.90
N ALA A 214 -9.08 4.72 -3.36
CA ALA A 214 -8.83 4.55 -4.79
C ALA A 214 -10.15 4.36 -5.58
N MET A 215 -11.12 3.65 -5.02
CA MET A 215 -12.46 3.51 -5.59
C MET A 215 -13.18 4.87 -5.68
N ILE A 216 -13.06 5.74 -4.67
CA ILE A 216 -13.59 7.11 -4.74
C ILE A 216 -12.96 7.86 -5.92
N GLN A 217 -11.64 7.84 -6.07
CA GLN A 217 -10.97 8.54 -7.17
C GLN A 217 -11.37 8.03 -8.56
N LEU A 218 -11.66 6.72 -8.68
CA LEU A 218 -12.19 6.15 -9.92
C LEU A 218 -13.63 6.60 -10.21
N LEU A 219 -14.50 6.65 -9.19
CA LEU A 219 -15.89 7.12 -9.34
C LEU A 219 -15.96 8.59 -9.73
N LEU A 220 -15.00 9.39 -9.26
CA LEU A 220 -14.91 10.81 -9.58
C LEU A 220 -14.22 11.09 -10.92
N GLY A 221 -13.51 10.10 -11.49
CA GLY A 221 -12.72 10.28 -12.71
C GLY A 221 -11.42 11.07 -12.51
N ASN A 222 -10.88 11.08 -11.28
CA ASN A 222 -9.70 11.88 -10.92
C ASN A 222 -8.37 11.20 -11.23
N MET A 223 -8.38 9.92 -11.62
CA MET A 223 -7.16 9.15 -11.89
C MET A 223 -6.61 9.46 -13.29
N GLY A 224 -5.32 9.83 -13.35
CA GLY A 224 -4.65 10.24 -14.59
C GLY A 224 -4.76 11.73 -14.91
N MET A 225 -5.47 12.50 -14.08
CA MET A 225 -5.65 13.94 -14.24
C MET A 225 -4.57 14.74 -13.51
N ALA A 226 -4.21 15.90 -14.06
CA ALA A 226 -3.41 16.90 -13.36
C ALA A 226 -4.20 17.44 -12.14
N GLY A 227 -3.55 17.51 -10.97
CA GLY A 227 -4.20 17.91 -9.72
C GLY A 227 -5.11 16.84 -9.10
N GLY A 228 -5.23 15.68 -9.74
CA GLY A 228 -6.03 14.56 -9.26
C GLY A 228 -5.20 13.50 -8.54
N GLY A 229 -5.58 12.24 -8.80
CA GLY A 229 -4.80 11.06 -8.47
C GLY A 229 -4.72 10.70 -6.99
N VAL A 230 -3.89 9.69 -6.72
CA VAL A 230 -3.64 9.10 -5.42
C VAL A 230 -2.20 9.39 -5.03
N ASN A 231 -2.00 10.42 -4.22
CA ASN A 231 -0.71 10.86 -3.75
C ASN A 231 -0.35 10.15 -2.43
N ALA A 232 0.00 8.87 -2.58
CA ALA A 232 0.62 8.05 -1.54
C ALA A 232 2.04 8.56 -1.24
N LEU A 233 2.19 9.38 -0.20
CA LEU A 233 3.43 10.08 0.15
C LEU A 233 4.43 9.11 0.79
N ARG A 234 5.62 8.99 0.23
CA ARG A 234 6.64 8.03 0.68
C ARG A 234 7.42 8.58 1.88
N GLY A 235 7.94 7.67 2.71
CA GLY A 235 8.68 8.00 3.93
C GLY A 235 10.14 8.32 3.67
N HIS A 236 11.04 7.36 3.91
CA HIS A 236 12.46 7.52 3.65
C HIS A 236 12.75 7.97 2.21
N SER A 237 13.82 8.74 2.05
CA SER A 237 14.24 9.35 0.77
C SER A 237 14.33 8.38 -0.40
N ASN A 238 14.68 7.11 -0.15
CA ASN A 238 14.82 6.09 -1.19
C ASN A 238 14.00 4.82 -0.91
N ILE A 239 12.94 4.90 -0.08
CA ILE A 239 12.08 3.71 0.15
C ILE A 239 11.42 3.22 -1.14
N GLN A 240 11.16 4.13 -2.07
CA GLN A 240 10.74 3.76 -3.41
C GLN A 240 11.81 2.92 -4.11
N GLY A 241 13.05 3.43 -4.23
CA GLY A 241 14.11 2.72 -4.94
C GLY A 241 14.41 1.34 -4.36
N LEU A 242 14.41 1.20 -3.03
CA LEU A 242 14.56 -0.12 -2.40
C LEU A 242 13.39 -1.06 -2.69
N THR A 243 12.17 -0.53 -2.82
CA THR A 243 11.01 -1.31 -3.26
C THR A 243 11.15 -1.72 -4.73
N ASP A 244 11.57 -0.79 -5.60
CA ASP A 244 11.81 -1.03 -7.03
C ASP A 244 12.90 -2.08 -7.25
N LEU A 245 13.93 -2.09 -6.41
CA LEU A 245 15.02 -3.06 -6.42
C LEU A 245 14.65 -4.39 -5.72
N GLY A 246 13.45 -4.50 -5.15
CA GLY A 246 12.93 -5.75 -4.60
C GLY A 246 13.55 -6.16 -3.26
N LEU A 247 13.93 -5.20 -2.40
CA LEU A 247 14.44 -5.48 -1.06
C LEU A 247 13.31 -5.84 -0.08
N LEU A 248 12.54 -6.87 -0.45
CA LEU A 248 11.43 -7.46 0.30
C LEU A 248 11.52 -8.98 0.17
N SER A 249 11.04 -9.71 1.18
CA SER A 249 11.31 -11.15 1.37
C SER A 249 11.11 -12.05 0.14
N GLN A 250 10.15 -11.75 -0.73
CA GLN A 250 9.80 -12.57 -1.88
C GLN A 250 9.99 -11.84 -3.22
N SER A 251 10.62 -10.67 -3.20
CA SER A 251 10.71 -9.79 -4.36
C SER A 251 12.04 -9.94 -5.09
N LEU A 252 11.99 -9.60 -6.37
CA LEU A 252 13.13 -9.36 -7.25
C LEU A 252 13.03 -7.94 -7.81
N PRO A 253 14.13 -7.35 -8.31
CA PRO A 253 14.11 -6.05 -8.97
C PRO A 253 13.02 -5.93 -10.05
N GLY A 254 12.45 -4.74 -10.20
CA GLY A 254 11.41 -4.45 -11.19
C GLY A 254 10.06 -5.08 -10.88
N TYR A 255 9.72 -5.22 -9.58
CA TYR A 255 8.45 -5.82 -9.11
C TYR A 255 8.25 -7.28 -9.55
N MET A 256 9.34 -7.97 -9.90
CA MET A 256 9.31 -9.41 -10.13
C MET A 256 9.28 -10.15 -8.80
N THR A 257 8.95 -11.44 -8.84
CA THR A 257 8.81 -12.28 -7.65
C THR A 257 9.88 -13.36 -7.66
N LEU A 258 10.48 -13.68 -6.52
CA LEU A 258 11.23 -14.92 -6.36
C LEU A 258 10.32 -16.12 -6.64
N PRO A 259 10.86 -17.22 -7.21
CA PRO A 259 10.10 -18.44 -7.37
C PRO A 259 9.68 -19.03 -6.02
N SER A 260 8.47 -19.58 -5.94
CA SER A 260 8.09 -20.44 -4.81
C SER A 260 8.69 -21.84 -4.99
N GLU A 261 8.82 -22.61 -3.91
CA GLU A 261 9.28 -24.01 -3.98
C GLU A 261 8.39 -24.91 -4.84
N LYS A 262 7.13 -24.52 -5.05
CA LYS A 262 6.15 -25.25 -5.88
C LYS A 262 6.38 -25.06 -7.38
N GLN A 263 7.17 -24.07 -7.77
CA GLN A 263 7.51 -23.80 -9.17
C GLN A 263 8.86 -24.46 -9.48
N THR A 264 8.80 -25.75 -9.80
CA THR A 264 9.97 -26.62 -9.95
C THR A 264 10.81 -26.36 -11.19
N ASP A 265 10.31 -25.58 -12.13
CA ASP A 265 10.97 -25.25 -13.39
C ASP A 265 10.62 -23.81 -13.84
N LEU A 266 11.44 -23.30 -14.76
CA LEU A 266 11.31 -21.95 -15.30
C LEU A 266 9.97 -21.73 -16.01
N GLN A 267 9.45 -22.73 -16.73
CA GLN A 267 8.22 -22.59 -17.50
C GLN A 267 7.02 -22.40 -16.58
N THR A 268 6.92 -23.20 -15.52
CA THR A 268 5.88 -23.13 -14.50
C THR A 268 5.94 -21.78 -13.77
N TYR A 269 7.15 -21.31 -13.43
CA TYR A 269 7.33 -19.98 -12.84
C TYR A 269 6.89 -18.85 -13.77
N LEU A 270 7.31 -18.87 -15.03
CA LEU A 270 6.95 -17.84 -16.01
C LEU A 270 5.45 -17.84 -16.30
N ALA A 271 4.82 -19.01 -16.44
CA ALA A 271 3.38 -19.13 -16.67
C ALA A 271 2.57 -18.55 -15.51
N ALA A 272 3.00 -18.77 -14.27
CA ALA A 272 2.32 -18.24 -13.08
C ALA A 272 2.46 -16.72 -12.94
N ASN A 273 3.55 -16.12 -13.41
CA ASN A 273 3.83 -14.69 -13.29
C ASN A 273 3.52 -13.87 -14.57
N THR A 274 3.12 -14.53 -15.66
CA THR A 274 2.74 -13.87 -16.91
C THR A 274 1.22 -13.87 -17.05
N PRO A 275 0.53 -12.78 -16.65
CA PRO A 275 -0.93 -12.73 -16.69
C PRO A 275 -1.45 -12.78 -18.12
N LYS A 276 -2.60 -13.44 -18.29
CA LYS A 276 -3.37 -13.39 -19.54
C LYS A 276 -4.34 -12.20 -19.49
N PRO A 277 -4.60 -11.53 -20.62
CA PRO A 277 -5.54 -10.43 -20.65
C PRO A 277 -6.96 -10.94 -20.35
N LEU A 278 -7.67 -10.25 -19.45
CA LEU A 278 -9.05 -10.58 -19.08
C LEU A 278 -10.09 -9.99 -20.05
N LEU A 279 -9.66 -9.10 -20.94
CA LEU A 279 -10.48 -8.49 -21.98
C LEU A 279 -9.69 -8.47 -23.30
N LYS A 280 -10.40 -8.39 -24.41
CA LYS A 280 -9.79 -8.21 -25.73
C LYS A 280 -9.12 -6.84 -25.85
N ASP A 281 -8.14 -6.73 -26.73
CA ASP A 281 -7.50 -5.48 -27.16
C ASP A 281 -6.87 -4.67 -26.01
N GLN A 282 -6.35 -5.37 -25.00
CA GLN A 282 -5.64 -4.78 -23.87
C GLN A 282 -4.13 -4.83 -24.07
N VAL A 283 -3.43 -3.79 -23.61
CA VAL A 283 -1.95 -3.74 -23.63
C VAL A 283 -1.34 -4.90 -22.84
N ASN A 284 -1.90 -5.20 -21.65
CA ASN A 284 -1.42 -6.22 -20.71
C ASN A 284 0.12 -6.28 -20.64
N TYR A 285 0.74 -5.18 -20.21
CA TYR A 285 2.20 -5.02 -20.35
C TYR A 285 3.01 -6.08 -19.61
N TRP A 286 2.47 -6.63 -18.51
CA TRP A 286 3.05 -7.76 -17.79
C TRP A 286 3.09 -9.07 -18.58
N GLY A 287 2.41 -9.17 -19.72
CA GLY A 287 2.65 -10.22 -20.71
C GLY A 287 4.11 -10.31 -21.18
N ASN A 288 4.91 -9.25 -20.93
CA ASN A 288 6.35 -9.21 -21.20
C ASN A 288 7.23 -9.76 -20.06
N TYR A 289 6.67 -10.28 -18.96
CA TYR A 289 7.41 -10.79 -17.79
C TYR A 289 8.62 -11.67 -18.14
N PRO A 290 8.53 -12.64 -19.08
CA PRO A 290 9.67 -13.48 -19.45
C PRO A 290 10.88 -12.68 -19.96
N LYS A 291 10.65 -11.57 -20.67
CA LYS A 291 11.74 -10.71 -21.17
C LYS A 291 12.49 -10.08 -20.01
N PHE A 292 11.75 -9.52 -19.06
CA PHE A 292 12.33 -8.86 -17.88
C PHE A 292 13.12 -9.87 -17.03
N PHE A 293 12.55 -11.05 -16.81
CA PHE A 293 13.18 -12.09 -16.00
C PHE A 293 14.50 -12.57 -16.60
N VAL A 294 14.52 -12.91 -17.90
CA VAL A 294 15.75 -13.37 -18.58
C VAL A 294 16.80 -12.26 -18.61
N SER A 295 16.42 -11.01 -18.90
CA SER A 295 17.34 -9.88 -18.86
C SER A 295 17.97 -9.68 -17.48
N MET A 296 17.19 -9.82 -16.40
CA MET A 296 17.73 -9.76 -15.04
C MET A 296 18.67 -10.93 -14.73
N MET A 297 18.34 -12.16 -15.14
CA MET A 297 19.23 -13.30 -14.95
C MET A 297 20.57 -13.11 -15.68
N LYS A 298 20.54 -12.51 -16.89
CA LYS A 298 21.76 -12.12 -17.60
C LYS A 298 22.54 -11.03 -16.86
N ALA A 299 21.86 -10.07 -16.22
CA ALA A 299 22.53 -9.06 -15.40
C ALA A 299 23.19 -9.65 -14.14
N PHE A 300 22.57 -10.66 -13.50
CA PHE A 300 23.11 -11.32 -12.32
C PHE A 300 24.27 -12.27 -12.64
N PHE A 301 24.13 -13.07 -13.69
CA PHE A 301 25.03 -14.21 -13.92
C PHE A 301 25.84 -14.13 -15.23
N GLY A 302 25.65 -13.08 -16.02
CA GLY A 302 26.40 -12.85 -17.26
C GLY A 302 26.34 -14.05 -18.20
N ASP A 303 27.50 -14.49 -18.66
CA ASP A 303 27.66 -15.62 -19.59
C ASP A 303 27.25 -16.97 -18.99
N LYS A 304 27.08 -17.06 -17.66
CA LYS A 304 26.65 -18.29 -16.99
C LYS A 304 25.14 -18.50 -17.03
N ALA A 305 24.34 -17.47 -17.27
CA ALA A 305 22.92 -17.63 -17.56
C ALA A 305 22.72 -17.90 -19.06
N THR A 306 22.41 -19.14 -19.41
CA THR A 306 22.19 -19.59 -20.80
C THR A 306 20.84 -20.29 -20.94
N ALA A 307 20.38 -20.53 -22.17
CA ALA A 307 19.12 -21.23 -22.39
C ALA A 307 19.17 -22.67 -21.87
N GLU A 308 20.32 -23.34 -21.99
CA GLU A 308 20.53 -24.75 -21.62
C GLU A 308 20.39 -24.99 -20.12
N ASN A 309 20.69 -23.99 -19.28
CA ASN A 309 20.54 -24.08 -17.83
C ASN A 309 19.37 -23.24 -17.28
N SER A 310 18.37 -22.96 -18.12
CA SER A 310 17.20 -22.15 -17.74
C SER A 310 17.59 -20.80 -17.12
N TRP A 311 18.65 -20.18 -17.67
CA TRP A 311 19.18 -18.89 -17.24
C TRP A 311 19.62 -18.84 -15.77
N GLY A 312 19.98 -19.98 -15.17
CA GLY A 312 20.36 -20.04 -13.76
C GLY A 312 19.18 -19.94 -12.78
N PHE A 313 17.95 -20.22 -13.22
CA PHE A 313 16.73 -20.21 -12.40
C PHE A 313 16.89 -20.94 -11.06
N ASP A 314 17.58 -22.07 -11.05
CA ASP A 314 17.78 -22.88 -9.85
C ASP A 314 18.78 -22.31 -8.84
N TRP A 315 19.52 -21.27 -9.19
CA TRP A 315 20.39 -20.56 -8.25
C TRP A 315 19.64 -19.56 -7.38
N LEU A 316 18.42 -19.17 -7.78
CA LEU A 316 17.58 -18.31 -6.97
C LEU A 316 17.00 -19.07 -5.77
N PRO A 317 16.95 -18.46 -4.58
CA PRO A 317 16.28 -19.06 -3.44
C PRO A 317 14.78 -19.18 -3.74
N LYS A 318 14.23 -20.38 -3.49
CA LYS A 318 12.80 -20.65 -3.62
C LYS A 318 12.15 -20.60 -2.25
N TRP A 319 11.06 -19.84 -2.12
CA TRP A 319 10.39 -19.65 -0.83
C TRP A 319 9.28 -20.68 -0.58
N ASP A 320 9.15 -21.13 0.67
CA ASP A 320 8.06 -21.96 1.19
C ASP A 320 6.90 -21.11 1.72
N LYS A 321 7.22 -19.93 2.27
CA LYS A 321 6.30 -18.95 2.84
C LYS A 321 6.90 -17.54 2.78
N GLY A 322 6.14 -16.54 3.23
CA GLY A 322 6.69 -15.19 3.46
C GLY A 322 7.51 -15.16 4.75
N TYR A 323 8.56 -14.36 4.78
CA TYR A 323 9.35 -14.09 5.99
C TYR A 323 9.31 -12.59 6.31
N ASP A 324 8.12 -12.09 6.65
CA ASP A 324 7.97 -10.71 7.11
C ASP A 324 8.64 -10.51 8.48
N VAL A 325 8.89 -9.25 8.83
CA VAL A 325 9.67 -8.90 10.03
C VAL A 325 9.03 -9.41 11.33
N LEU A 326 7.69 -9.48 11.42
CA LEU A 326 7.02 -9.97 12.63
C LEU A 326 7.22 -11.48 12.76
N GLN A 327 7.06 -12.22 11.67
CA GLN A 327 7.34 -13.65 11.64
C GLN A 327 8.82 -13.96 11.90
N TYR A 328 9.73 -13.19 11.31
CA TYR A 328 11.17 -13.39 11.46
C TYR A 328 11.66 -13.09 12.88
N PHE A 329 11.15 -12.04 13.53
CA PHE A 329 11.46 -11.73 14.93
C PHE A 329 10.82 -12.71 15.91
N GLU A 330 9.69 -13.32 15.56
CA GLU A 330 9.14 -14.45 16.32
C GLU A 330 10.04 -15.69 16.19
N MET A 331 10.52 -16.02 15.00
CA MET A 331 11.51 -17.08 14.80
C MET A 331 12.81 -16.81 15.57
N MET A 332 13.27 -15.56 15.58
CA MET A 332 14.43 -15.13 16.37
C MET A 332 14.19 -15.29 17.88
N ASN A 333 13.00 -14.92 18.36
CA ASN A 333 12.61 -15.15 19.75
C ASN A 333 12.57 -16.65 20.10
N GLN A 334 12.27 -17.52 19.14
CA GLN A 334 12.30 -18.97 19.30
C GLN A 334 13.71 -19.58 19.15
N GLY A 335 14.76 -18.76 18.99
CA GLY A 335 16.14 -19.22 18.83
C GLY A 335 16.44 -19.84 17.46
N LYS A 336 15.60 -19.59 16.45
CA LYS A 336 15.73 -20.15 15.09
C LYS A 336 16.53 -19.26 14.13
N VAL A 337 17.06 -18.13 14.61
CA VAL A 337 17.85 -17.18 13.82
C VAL A 337 19.22 -17.03 14.46
N ASN A 338 20.28 -17.34 13.72
CA ASN A 338 21.65 -17.25 14.22
C ASN A 338 22.23 -15.84 14.10
N GLY A 339 21.92 -15.13 13.02
CA GLY A 339 22.52 -13.85 12.71
C GLY A 339 21.54 -12.88 12.08
N TYR A 340 21.79 -11.59 12.23
CA TYR A 340 20.99 -10.54 11.63
C TYR A 340 21.87 -9.38 11.14
N ILE A 341 21.48 -8.78 10.01
CA ILE A 341 22.15 -7.60 9.44
C ILE A 341 21.16 -6.44 9.48
N CYS A 342 21.54 -5.36 10.13
CA CYS A 342 20.82 -4.09 10.14
C CYS A 342 21.63 -3.04 9.40
N GLN A 343 21.31 -2.81 8.13
CA GLN A 343 21.92 -1.77 7.31
C GLN A 343 20.98 -0.57 7.23
N GLY A 344 21.36 0.57 7.82
CA GLY A 344 20.56 1.80 7.79
C GLY A 344 19.14 1.65 8.34
N PHE A 345 18.93 0.72 9.27
CA PHE A 345 17.63 0.42 9.88
C PHE A 345 17.79 0.17 11.38
N ASN A 346 16.88 0.70 12.19
CA ASN A 346 16.96 0.66 13.66
C ASN A 346 15.75 -0.05 14.30
N PRO A 347 15.69 -1.40 14.26
CA PRO A 347 14.52 -2.16 14.71
C PRO A 347 14.18 -1.97 16.20
N VAL A 348 15.15 -1.73 17.08
CA VAL A 348 14.86 -1.47 18.51
C VAL A 348 13.94 -0.27 18.70
N ALA A 349 14.10 0.77 17.86
CA ALA A 349 13.28 1.97 17.91
C ALA A 349 12.00 1.86 17.06
N SER A 350 12.06 1.18 15.91
CA SER A 350 11.00 1.26 14.89
C SER A 350 10.01 0.08 14.87
N PHE A 351 10.37 -1.08 15.43
CA PHE A 351 9.48 -2.25 15.45
C PHE A 351 8.51 -2.21 16.64
N PRO A 352 7.32 -2.81 16.49
CA PRO A 352 6.37 -2.89 17.60
C PRO A 352 6.91 -3.78 18.72
N ASN A 353 6.53 -3.46 19.96
CA ASN A 353 6.94 -4.19 21.17
C ASN A 353 8.47 -4.28 21.33
N LYS A 354 9.09 -3.13 21.62
CA LYS A 354 10.54 -2.97 21.86
C LYS A 354 11.13 -4.00 22.83
N ASN A 355 10.44 -4.34 23.91
CA ASN A 355 10.95 -5.30 24.89
C ASN A 355 11.09 -6.70 24.28
N LYS A 356 10.11 -7.13 23.49
CA LYS A 356 10.22 -8.39 22.73
C LYS A 356 11.32 -8.32 21.67
N VAL A 357 11.46 -7.18 20.98
CA VAL A 357 12.54 -6.97 19.99
C VAL A 357 13.92 -7.14 20.63
N VAL A 358 14.19 -6.50 21.76
CA VAL A 358 15.45 -6.63 22.51
C VAL A 358 15.67 -8.07 22.98
N ALA A 359 14.62 -8.74 23.49
CA ALA A 359 14.69 -10.14 23.90
C ALA A 359 14.99 -11.09 22.72
N SER A 360 14.47 -10.81 21.52
CA SER A 360 14.80 -11.54 20.30
C SER A 360 16.25 -11.32 19.89
N LEU A 361 16.73 -10.06 19.82
CA LEU A 361 18.11 -9.74 19.45
C LEU A 361 19.14 -10.36 20.42
N SER A 362 18.78 -10.49 21.70
CA SER A 362 19.60 -11.13 22.74
C SER A 362 19.83 -12.62 22.53
N LYS A 363 19.06 -13.26 21.62
CA LYS A 363 19.18 -14.69 21.27
C LYS A 363 19.99 -14.92 19.99
N LEU A 364 20.41 -13.86 19.30
CA LEU A 364 21.30 -13.99 18.16
C LEU A 364 22.68 -14.46 18.61
N LYS A 365 23.39 -15.16 17.72
CA LYS A 365 24.83 -15.43 17.88
C LYS A 365 25.64 -14.22 17.45
N PHE A 366 25.24 -13.57 16.36
CA PHE A 366 25.88 -12.34 15.90
C PHE A 366 24.87 -11.31 15.35
N LEU A 367 25.22 -10.05 15.46
CA LEU A 367 24.51 -8.91 14.87
C LEU A 367 25.51 -8.03 14.14
N VAL A 368 25.26 -7.74 12.87
CA VAL A 368 26.02 -6.74 12.10
C VAL A 368 25.15 -5.50 11.93
N THR A 369 25.65 -4.37 12.38
CA THR A 369 25.03 -3.05 12.16
C THR A 369 25.93 -2.24 11.24
N ILE A 370 25.33 -1.64 10.20
CA ILE A 370 26.01 -0.81 9.21
C ILE A 370 25.25 0.51 9.15
N ASP A 371 25.82 1.57 9.69
CA ASP A 371 25.16 2.86 9.85
C ASP A 371 26.19 4.00 9.95
N PRO A 372 25.92 5.21 9.44
CA PRO A 372 26.78 6.37 9.67
C PRO A 372 26.72 6.90 11.11
N LEU A 373 25.74 6.45 11.92
CA LEU A 373 25.52 6.89 13.29
C LEU A 373 25.50 5.73 14.28
N ASN A 374 25.59 6.07 15.57
CA ASN A 374 25.27 5.13 16.63
C ASN A 374 23.74 4.96 16.71
N THR A 375 23.28 3.73 16.95
CA THR A 375 21.85 3.40 17.04
C THR A 375 21.54 2.56 18.27
N GLU A 376 20.30 2.64 18.76
CA GLU A 376 19.78 1.80 19.85
C GLU A 376 19.91 0.32 19.52
N THR A 377 19.78 -0.07 18.25
CA THR A 377 20.00 -1.46 17.82
C THR A 377 21.46 -1.88 17.96
N SER A 378 22.44 -1.02 17.65
CA SER A 378 23.86 -1.36 17.84
C SER A 378 24.29 -1.46 19.31
N THR A 379 23.49 -0.88 20.21
CA THR A 379 23.74 -0.80 21.66
C THR A 379 22.66 -1.52 22.47
N PHE A 380 21.87 -2.40 21.84
CA PHE A 380 20.72 -3.06 22.48
C PHE A 380 21.08 -3.88 23.74
N TRP A 381 22.35 -4.30 23.82
CA TRP A 381 22.94 -5.09 24.90
C TRP A 381 23.41 -4.25 26.09
N GLN A 382 23.47 -2.91 25.96
CA GLN A 382 23.91 -2.00 27.00
C GLN A 382 22.75 -1.56 27.89
N ASN A 383 22.98 -1.49 29.21
CA ASN A 383 22.00 -0.94 30.15
C ASN A 383 21.95 0.60 30.02
N HIS A 384 20.75 1.15 29.86
CA HIS A 384 20.50 2.59 29.85
C HIS A 384 19.38 2.97 30.85
N GLY A 385 19.38 2.33 32.02
CA GLY A 385 18.30 2.47 33.01
C GLY A 385 16.95 2.05 32.43
N GLU A 386 15.87 2.75 32.82
CA GLU A 386 14.51 2.44 32.37
C GLU A 386 14.35 2.43 30.83
N SER A 387 15.16 3.19 30.10
CA SER A 387 15.11 3.23 28.63
C SER A 387 15.55 1.91 27.99
N ASN A 388 16.50 1.19 28.61
CA ASN A 388 16.93 -0.14 28.19
C ASN A 388 17.48 -0.93 29.37
N ASP A 389 16.59 -1.46 30.20
CA ASP A 389 16.97 -2.20 31.40
C ASP A 389 17.35 -3.65 31.06
N VAL A 390 18.60 -3.84 30.66
CA VAL A 390 19.19 -5.12 30.31
C VAL A 390 20.44 -5.39 31.14
N ASP A 391 20.85 -6.65 31.21
CA ASP A 391 22.08 -7.08 31.86
C ASP A 391 23.09 -7.54 30.79
N PRO A 392 24.12 -6.72 30.47
CA PRO A 392 25.10 -7.06 29.44
C PRO A 392 25.76 -8.42 29.66
N ALA A 393 25.94 -8.86 30.91
CA ALA A 393 26.58 -10.14 31.22
C ALA A 393 25.73 -11.35 30.79
N LYS A 394 24.42 -11.17 30.56
CA LYS A 394 23.49 -12.22 30.12
C LYS A 394 23.30 -12.26 28.61
N ILE A 395 23.77 -11.26 27.87
CA ILE A 395 23.60 -11.15 26.42
C ILE A 395 24.89 -11.60 25.75
N GLN A 396 24.84 -12.71 25.03
CA GLN A 396 26.02 -13.35 24.42
C GLN A 396 26.18 -13.02 22.93
N THR A 397 25.31 -12.17 22.38
CA THR A 397 25.35 -11.79 20.97
C THR A 397 26.65 -11.03 20.67
N GLU A 398 27.43 -11.52 19.70
CA GLU A 398 28.57 -10.78 19.17
C GLU A 398 28.09 -9.64 18.26
N VAL A 399 28.46 -8.39 18.56
CA VAL A 399 27.99 -7.23 17.81
C VAL A 399 29.12 -6.57 17.03
N PHE A 400 28.97 -6.54 15.71
CA PHE A 400 29.81 -5.77 14.80
C PHE A 400 29.11 -4.47 14.45
N ARG A 401 29.75 -3.34 14.76
CA ARG A 401 29.28 -2.01 14.35
C ARG A 401 30.24 -1.43 13.33
N LEU A 402 29.82 -1.40 12.08
CA LEU A 402 30.61 -0.96 10.94
C LEU A 402 30.16 0.45 10.55
N PRO A 403 31.04 1.47 10.64
CA PRO A 403 30.70 2.81 10.20
C PRO A 403 30.55 2.84 8.67
N SER A 404 29.44 3.37 8.18
CA SER A 404 29.25 3.66 6.75
C SER A 404 29.34 5.16 6.47
N THR A 405 29.41 5.49 5.19
CA THR A 405 29.19 6.84 4.68
C THR A 405 27.75 7.30 4.90
N CYS A 406 27.54 8.61 4.79
CA CYS A 406 26.23 9.24 4.65
C CYS A 406 25.98 9.75 3.22
N PHE A 407 24.79 10.29 2.97
CA PHE A 407 24.36 10.73 1.62
C PHE A 407 25.29 11.77 0.95
N ALA A 408 26.08 12.52 1.74
CA ALA A 408 26.95 13.58 1.24
C ALA A 408 28.34 13.08 0.81
N GLU A 409 28.67 11.82 1.08
CA GLU A 409 30.02 11.26 0.94
C GLU A 409 30.13 10.26 -0.22
N GLU A 410 29.02 9.96 -0.89
CA GLU A 410 28.98 9.05 -2.04
C GLU A 410 28.17 9.63 -3.20
N ASN A 411 28.63 9.33 -4.42
CA ASN A 411 27.83 9.54 -5.62
C ASN A 411 26.82 8.40 -5.76
N GLY A 412 25.58 8.72 -6.11
CA GLY A 412 24.55 7.71 -6.31
C GLY A 412 23.24 8.29 -6.78
N SER A 413 22.22 7.44 -6.85
CA SER A 413 20.85 7.83 -7.17
C SER A 413 19.89 7.40 -6.08
N ILE A 414 18.87 8.23 -5.87
CA ILE A 414 17.72 7.94 -5.02
C ILE A 414 16.45 8.29 -5.78
N VAL A 415 15.37 7.54 -5.52
CA VAL A 415 14.10 7.70 -6.21
C VAL A 415 13.11 8.35 -5.26
N ASN A 416 12.73 9.60 -5.55
CA ASN A 416 11.59 10.22 -4.91
C ASN A 416 10.29 9.71 -5.55
N LEU A 417 9.16 10.00 -4.90
CA LEU A 417 7.89 10.18 -5.60
C LEU A 417 7.21 11.38 -5.03
#